data_AF-A0A8X7CNP0-F1
#
_entry.id   AF-A0A8X7CNP0-F1
#
_cell.length_a   1.000
_cell.length_b   1.000
_cell.length_c   1.000
_cell.angle_alpha   90.00
_cell.angle_beta   90.00
_cell.angle_gamma   90.00
#
_symmetry.space_group_name_H-M   'P 1'
#
loop_
_entity.id
_entity.type
_entity.pdbx_description
1 polymer ?
#
loop_
_entity_poly.entity_id
_entity_poly.type
_entity_poly.pdbx_seq_one_letter_code
_entity_poly.pdbx_strand_id
1 'polypeptide(L)'
;MLRKKKQSFRQKRAALHNNFLMANNLEPTARHLINNNFLIPNDLASMARHLINNNFLKPNDLESTARHFINNNFLKPNDLEPTARYLINNNFLMHNDQASMAWR
;
A
#
# COMPACT_ATOMS: atom_id res chain seq x y z
N MET A 1 25.31 4.83 14.71
CA MET A 1 24.51 5.18 13.51
C MET A 1 23.72 3.96 13.07
N LEU A 2 22.39 3.96 13.26
CA LEU A 2 21.53 2.86 12.81
C LEU A 2 21.36 2.96 11.29
N ARG A 3 21.97 2.05 10.53
CA ARG A 3 21.85 2.01 9.07
C ARG A 3 20.46 1.48 8.70
N LYS A 4 19.51 2.36 8.39
CA LYS A 4 18.17 1.98 7.90
C LYS A 4 18.33 1.26 6.55
N LYS A 5 18.18 -0.07 6.52
CA LYS A 5 18.16 -0.85 5.27
C LYS A 5 16.88 -0.51 4.51
N LYS A 6 16.99 0.22 3.39
CA LYS A 6 15.90 0.37 2.41
C LYS A 6 15.76 -0.94 1.63
N GLN A 7 14.60 -1.58 1.70
CA GLN A 7 14.31 -2.78 0.93
C GLN A 7 13.64 -2.38 -0.38
N SER A 8 14.44 -2.11 -1.41
CA SER A 8 13.97 -1.78 -2.76
C SER A 8 13.66 -3.06 -3.54
N PHE A 9 12.41 -3.28 -3.90
CA PHE A 9 12.01 -4.34 -4.83
C PHE A 9 12.02 -3.76 -6.26
N ARG A 10 13.14 -3.95 -6.98
CA ARG A 10 13.25 -3.53 -8.40
C ARG A 10 12.29 -4.33 -9.29
N GLN A 11 11.70 -3.63 -10.27
CA GLN A 11 10.71 -4.05 -11.27
C GLN A 11 10.54 -5.56 -11.45
N LYS A 12 9.54 -6.12 -10.77
CA LYS A 12 9.04 -7.49 -11.02
C LYS A 12 7.70 -7.42 -11.76
N ARG A 13 7.41 -8.43 -12.58
CA ARG A 13 6.07 -8.60 -13.22
C ARG A 13 4.97 -8.63 -12.15
N ALA A 14 5.25 -9.22 -10.98
CA ALA A 14 4.41 -9.14 -9.81
C ALA A 14 5.27 -9.12 -8.54
N ALA A 15 4.85 -8.33 -7.55
CA ALA A 15 5.36 -8.38 -6.19
C ALA A 15 4.26 -8.93 -5.30
N LEU A 16 4.54 -10.09 -4.70
CA LEU A 16 3.57 -10.82 -3.88
C LEU A 16 4.08 -10.86 -2.45
N HIS A 17 3.26 -10.37 -1.54
CA HIS A 17 3.52 -10.44 -0.12
C HIS A 17 2.54 -11.42 0.53
N ASN A 18 3.04 -12.61 0.85
CA ASN A 18 2.23 -13.71 1.41
C ASN A 18 2.45 -13.95 2.90
N ASN A 19 3.36 -13.21 3.54
CA ASN A 19 3.74 -13.44 4.94
C ASN A 19 3.40 -12.23 5.82
N PHE A 20 3.85 -12.24 7.07
CA PHE A 20 3.88 -11.05 7.90
C PHE A 20 5.12 -10.22 7.55
N LEU A 21 4.97 -8.92 7.26
CA LEU A 21 6.09 -8.01 7.05
C LEU A 21 5.88 -6.70 7.83
N MET A 22 6.85 -6.43 8.67
CA MET A 22 7.10 -5.13 9.26
C MET A 22 8.35 -4.55 8.63
N ALA A 23 8.26 -3.32 8.15
CA ALA A 23 9.35 -2.62 7.49
C ALA A 23 9.29 -1.14 7.86
N ASN A 24 10.44 -0.45 7.83
CA ASN A 24 10.38 1.00 8.00
C ASN A 24 9.78 1.65 6.75
N ASN A 25 10.40 1.42 5.59
CA ASN A 25 9.99 2.03 4.33
C ASN A 25 9.90 0.94 3.26
N LEU A 26 8.78 0.92 2.54
CA LEU A 26 8.54 0.03 1.42
C LEU A 26 8.27 0.87 0.16
N GLU A 27 9.11 0.67 -0.85
CA GLU A 27 9.02 1.36 -2.14
C GLU A 27 8.87 0.36 -3.31
N PRO A 28 7.82 -0.49 -3.35
CA PRO A 28 7.68 -1.49 -4.40
C PRO A 28 7.23 -0.88 -5.74
N THR A 29 7.90 -1.30 -6.81
CA THR A 29 7.46 -1.01 -8.19
C THR A 29 7.21 -2.33 -8.94
N ALA A 30 5.97 -2.59 -9.32
CA ALA A 30 5.58 -3.82 -10.01
C ALA A 30 4.32 -3.61 -10.87
N ARG A 31 4.07 -4.47 -11.85
CA ARG A 31 2.78 -4.40 -12.58
C ARG A 31 1.61 -4.74 -11.66
N HIS A 32 1.77 -5.77 -10.84
CA HIS A 32 0.81 -6.19 -9.83
C HIS A 32 1.50 -6.23 -8.46
N LEU A 33 0.93 -5.56 -7.46
CA LEU A 33 1.36 -5.62 -6.08
C LEU A 33 0.21 -6.15 -5.24
N ILE A 34 0.43 -7.30 -4.62
CA ILE A 34 -0.63 -8.06 -3.92
C ILE A 34 -0.17 -8.35 -2.50
N ASN A 35 -0.93 -7.89 -1.51
CA ASN A 35 -0.79 -8.26 -0.11
C ASN A 35 -1.87 -9.28 0.27
N ASN A 36 -1.48 -10.52 0.56
CA ASN A 36 -2.39 -11.57 1.00
C ASN A 36 -2.45 -11.77 2.51
N ASN A 37 -1.53 -11.15 3.26
CA ASN A 37 -1.42 -11.33 4.71
C ASN A 37 -1.28 -9.97 5.41
N PHE A 38 -0.30 -9.82 6.29
CA PHE A 38 -0.15 -8.65 7.13
C PHE A 38 1.04 -7.83 6.63
N LEU A 39 0.76 -6.58 6.26
CA LEU A 39 1.74 -5.63 5.78
C LEU A 39 1.64 -4.35 6.62
N ILE A 40 2.65 -4.10 7.44
CA ILE A 40 2.66 -3.00 8.43
C ILE A 40 3.99 -2.23 8.29
N PRO A 41 4.16 -1.44 7.22
CA PRO A 41 5.29 -0.53 7.12
C PRO A 41 5.07 0.74 7.94
N ASN A 42 6.10 1.55 8.21
CA ASN A 42 5.84 2.95 8.59
C ASN A 42 5.38 3.71 7.35
N ASP A 43 6.16 3.64 6.27
CA ASP A 43 5.88 4.36 5.03
C ASP A 43 5.74 3.35 3.88
N LEU A 44 4.62 3.42 3.14
CA LEU A 44 4.41 2.66 1.90
C LEU A 44 4.23 3.63 0.73
N ALA A 45 5.25 3.72 -0.13
CA ALA A 45 5.19 4.45 -1.39
C ALA A 45 5.21 3.46 -2.56
N SER A 46 4.10 3.24 -3.25
CA SER A 46 4.01 2.18 -4.27
C SER A 46 3.62 2.68 -5.65
N MET A 47 4.20 2.05 -6.67
CA MET A 47 3.83 2.28 -8.07
C MET A 47 3.44 0.96 -8.72
N ALA A 48 2.17 0.82 -9.08
CA ALA A 48 1.68 -0.38 -9.74
C ALA A 48 0.60 -0.13 -10.79
N ARG A 49 0.30 -1.12 -11.63
CA ARG A 49 -0.95 -1.07 -12.41
C ARG A 49 -2.12 -1.49 -11.55
N HIS A 50 -1.92 -2.52 -10.72
CA HIS A 50 -2.91 -3.01 -9.77
C HIS A 50 -2.27 -3.15 -8.39
N LEU A 51 -2.83 -2.47 -7.40
CA LEU A 51 -2.56 -2.69 -5.99
C LEU A 51 -3.76 -3.42 -5.37
N ILE A 52 -3.52 -4.57 -4.75
CA ILE A 52 -4.57 -5.40 -4.15
C ILE A 52 -4.17 -5.72 -2.72
N ASN A 53 -5.00 -5.29 -1.77
CA ASN A 53 -4.92 -5.70 -0.37
C ASN A 53 -6.02 -6.71 -0.07
N ASN A 54 -5.66 -7.98 0.12
CA ASN A 54 -6.59 -9.06 0.43
C ASN A 54 -6.80 -9.29 1.93
N ASN A 55 -5.91 -8.78 2.78
CA ASN A 55 -5.99 -9.02 4.22
C ASN A 55 -5.73 -7.74 5.02
N PHE A 56 -4.56 -7.54 5.61
CA PHE A 56 -4.33 -6.42 6.52
C PHE A 56 -3.18 -5.53 6.03
N LEU A 57 -3.48 -4.27 5.76
CA LEU A 57 -2.52 -3.24 5.38
C LEU A 57 -2.64 -2.05 6.33
N LYS A 58 -1.59 -1.78 7.11
CA LYS A 58 -1.58 -0.72 8.12
C LYS A 58 -0.26 0.06 8.09
N PRO A 59 -0.07 0.93 7.10
CA PRO A 59 1.02 1.91 7.12
C PRO A 59 0.73 3.05 8.10
N ASN A 60 1.75 3.83 8.49
CA ASN A 60 1.48 5.19 8.95
C ASN A 60 1.10 6.04 7.74
N ASP A 61 1.98 6.05 6.72
CA ASP A 61 1.81 6.87 5.53
C ASP A 61 1.65 5.96 4.30
N LEU A 62 0.52 6.10 3.59
CA LEU A 62 0.26 5.39 2.35
C LEU A 62 0.21 6.35 1.17
N GLU A 63 1.26 6.33 0.36
CA GLU A 63 1.29 6.97 -0.95
C GLU A 63 1.25 5.88 -2.03
N SER A 64 0.25 5.92 -2.91
CA SER A 64 0.19 4.90 -3.96
C SER A 64 -0.28 5.47 -5.27
N THR A 65 0.45 5.14 -6.34
CA THR A 65 0.00 5.40 -7.71
C THR A 65 -0.38 4.07 -8.36
N ALA A 66 -1.67 3.91 -8.65
CA ALA A 66 -2.20 2.71 -9.28
C ALA A 66 -3.21 3.03 -10.39
N ARG A 67 -3.41 2.11 -11.34
CA ARG A 67 -4.62 2.20 -12.18
C ARG A 67 -5.83 1.70 -11.40
N HIS A 68 -5.65 0.60 -10.68
CA HIS A 68 -6.67 0.04 -9.80
C HIS A 68 -6.09 -0.16 -8.40
N PHE A 69 -6.75 0.42 -7.41
CA PHE A 69 -6.49 0.21 -6.01
C PHE A 69 -7.67 -0.56 -5.42
N ILE A 70 -7.44 -1.78 -4.93
CA ILE A 70 -8.48 -2.66 -4.42
C ILE A 70 -8.15 -3.05 -2.98
N ASN A 71 -9.02 -2.66 -2.05
CA ASN A 71 -9.00 -3.14 -0.68
C ASN A 71 -10.14 -4.15 -0.48
N ASN A 72 -9.79 -5.41 -0.28
CA ASN A 72 -10.75 -6.50 -0.04
C ASN A 72 -11.02 -6.77 1.44
N ASN A 73 -10.15 -6.30 2.35
CA ASN A 73 -10.33 -6.54 3.77
C ASN A 73 -10.02 -5.29 4.61
N PHE A 74 -8.87 -5.21 5.27
CA PHE A 74 -8.59 -4.15 6.23
C PHE A 74 -7.47 -3.23 5.75
N LEU A 75 -7.78 -1.95 5.57
CA LEU A 75 -6.84 -0.89 5.27
C LEU A 75 -6.91 0.20 6.35
N LYS A 76 -5.80 0.41 7.06
CA LYS A 76 -5.71 1.43 8.12
C LYS A 76 -4.41 2.26 8.07
N PRO A 77 -4.31 3.22 7.15
CA PRO A 77 -3.30 4.26 7.19
C PRO A 77 -3.59 5.30 8.29
N ASN A 78 -2.57 6.01 8.77
CA ASN A 78 -2.79 7.30 9.41
C ASN A 78 -3.04 8.36 8.34
N ASP A 79 -2.14 8.44 7.35
CA ASP A 79 -2.21 9.35 6.21
C ASP A 79 -2.38 8.55 4.91
N LEU A 80 -3.36 8.94 4.09
CA LEU A 80 -3.82 8.20 2.91
C LEU A 80 -3.87 9.06 1.67
N GLU A 81 -2.93 8.83 0.74
CA GLU A 81 -2.81 9.55 -0.53
C GLU A 81 -2.75 8.60 -1.74
N PRO A 82 -3.85 7.92 -2.10
CA PRO A 82 -3.91 7.08 -3.29
C PRO A 82 -4.26 7.92 -4.52
N THR A 83 -3.37 7.91 -5.51
CA THR A 83 -3.68 8.30 -6.89
C THR A 83 -4.11 7.06 -7.66
N ALA A 84 -5.42 6.88 -7.86
CA ALA A 84 -5.97 5.77 -8.62
C ALA A 84 -7.05 6.17 -9.62
N ARG A 85 -7.09 5.51 -10.79
CA ARG A 85 -8.22 5.66 -11.72
C ARG A 85 -9.47 4.97 -11.17
N TYR A 86 -9.28 3.82 -10.54
CA TYR A 86 -10.35 3.06 -9.89
C TYR A 86 -9.93 2.72 -8.47
N LEU A 87 -10.74 3.15 -7.50
CA LEU A 87 -10.58 2.80 -6.09
C LEU A 87 -11.78 1.95 -5.68
N ILE A 88 -11.52 0.74 -5.21
CA ILE A 88 -12.53 -0.21 -4.77
C ILE A 88 -12.22 -0.57 -3.32
N ASN A 89 -13.15 -0.28 -2.42
CA ASN A 89 -13.10 -0.71 -1.03
C ASN A 89 -14.27 -1.64 -0.75
N ASN A 90 -13.99 -2.93 -0.55
CA ASN A 90 -15.01 -3.96 -0.33
C ASN A 90 -15.29 -4.23 1.15
N ASN A 91 -14.47 -3.74 2.07
CA ASN A 91 -14.65 -3.99 3.51
C ASN A 91 -14.25 -2.76 4.36
N PHE A 92 -13.18 -2.83 5.15
CA PHE A 92 -12.85 -1.76 6.11
C PHE A 92 -11.75 -0.83 5.61
N LEU A 93 -12.08 0.46 5.55
CA LEU A 93 -11.15 1.57 5.40
C LEU A 93 -11.26 2.47 6.64
N MET A 94 -10.18 2.59 7.40
CA MET A 94 -10.08 3.53 8.52
C MET A 94 -8.87 4.44 8.30
N HIS A 95 -9.05 5.75 8.27
CA HIS A 95 -7.95 6.70 8.16
C HIS A 95 -8.19 7.85 9.14
N ASN A 96 -7.13 8.54 9.56
CA ASN A 96 -7.25 9.70 10.42
C ASN A 96 -7.42 10.94 9.52
N ASP A 97 -8.53 11.66 9.70
CA ASP A 97 -8.90 12.79 8.84
C ASP A 97 -7.93 13.98 8.99
N GLN A 98 -7.13 14.25 7.96
CA GLN A 98 -6.74 15.61 7.50
C GLN A 98 -6.52 15.76 5.99
N ALA A 99 -6.51 14.68 5.19
CA ALA A 99 -6.28 14.78 3.75
C ALA A 99 -7.57 14.99 2.95
N SER A 100 -7.63 16.12 2.23
CA SER A 100 -8.65 16.44 1.23
C SER A 100 -8.76 15.31 0.20
N MET A 101 -9.86 14.56 0.21
CA MET A 101 -10.20 13.66 -0.87
C MET A 101 -10.58 14.46 -2.12
N ALA A 102 -9.62 14.74 -3.00
CA ALA A 102 -9.89 15.28 -4.32
C ALA A 102 -10.30 14.13 -5.26
N TRP A 103 -11.59 13.78 -5.25
CA TRP A 103 -12.18 12.89 -6.24
C TRP A 103 -12.35 13.66 -7.56
N ARG A 104 -11.66 13.24 -8.62
CA ARG A 104 -11.90 13.71 -10.00
C ARG A 104 -12.43 12.56 -10.85
#